data_AF-A0A353YCU3-F1
#
_entry.id   AF-A0A353YCU3-F1
#
_cell.length_a   1.000
_cell.length_b   1.000
_cell.length_c   1.000
_cell.angle_alpha   90.00
_cell.angle_beta   90.00
_cell.angle_gamma   90.00
#
_symmetry.space_group_name_H-M   'P 1'
#
loop_
_entity.id
_entity.type
_entity.pdbx_description
1 polymer ?
#
loop_
_entity_poly.entity_id
_entity_poly.type
_entity_poly.pdbx_seq_one_letter_code
_entity_poly.pdbx_strand_id
1 'polypeptide(L)' 'TLNFLPEAHMVLINASDILGSYEEAWDRLRAVYGEATLPRTVNMISGPSRTADIEQTLVRGAHGPRRLHVLILG' A
#
# COMPACT_ATOMS: atom_id res chain seq x y z
N THR A 1 -10.94 15.21 11.46
CA THR A 1 -9.81 14.29 11.26
C THR A 1 -9.85 13.81 9.82
N LEU A 2 -8.97 14.31 8.96
CA LEU A 2 -8.87 13.88 7.57
C LEU A 2 -7.82 12.75 7.52
N ASN A 3 -8.25 11.52 7.26
CA ASN A 3 -7.32 10.40 7.08
C ASN A 3 -6.79 10.40 5.65
N PHE A 4 -5.49 10.15 5.47
CA PHE A 4 -4.85 10.05 4.15
C PHE A 4 -5.40 8.87 3.34
N LEU A 5 -5.77 7.77 4.01
CA LEU A 5 -6.37 6.59 3.41
C LEU A 5 -7.76 6.32 4.00
N PRO A 6 -8.66 5.68 3.23
CA PRO A 6 -10.03 5.40 3.68
C PRO A 6 -10.02 4.43 4.87
N GLU A 7 -11.13 4.41 5.61
CA GLU A 7 -11.27 3.51 6.77
C GLU A 7 -11.11 2.03 6.39
N ALA A 8 -11.71 1.64 5.26
CA ALA A 8 -11.54 0.34 4.64
C ALA A 8 -10.88 0.52 3.27
N HIS A 9 -9.75 -0.15 3.06
CA HIS A 9 -9.05 -0.16 1.78
C HIS A 9 -9.14 -1.57 1.19
N MET A 10 -9.73 -1.69 0.00
CA MET A 10 -9.85 -2.95 -0.73
C MET A 10 -8.95 -2.89 -1.97
N VAL A 11 -8.04 -3.85 -2.09
CA VAL A 11 -7.08 -3.95 -3.19
C VAL A 11 -7.35 -5.25 -3.94
N LEU A 12 -7.56 -5.14 -5.25
CA LEU A 12 -7.65 -6.27 -6.15
C LEU A 12 -6.34 -6.38 -6.92
N ILE A 13 -5.71 -7.54 -6.89
CA ILE A 13 -4.40 -7.77 -7.51
C ILE A 13 -4.38 -9.13 -8.22
N ASN A 14 -3.80 -9.21 -9.42
CA ASN A 14 -3.56 -10.51 -10.06
C ASN A 14 -2.39 -11.23 -9.39
N ALA A 15 -2.43 -12.56 -9.32
CA ALA A 15 -1.33 -13.35 -8.77
C ALA A 15 -0.02 -13.10 -9.52
N SER A 16 -0.08 -12.84 -10.84
CA SER A 16 1.06 -12.45 -11.69
C SER A 16 1.70 -11.10 -11.35
N ASP A 17 1.04 -10.30 -10.51
CA ASP A 17 1.49 -8.96 -10.12
C ASP A 17 2.11 -8.95 -8.71
N ILE A 18 2.19 -10.12 -8.06
CA ILE A 18 2.89 -10.30 -6.78
C ILE A 18 4.37 -10.51 -7.08
N LEU A 19 5.20 -9.64 -6.50
CA LEU A 19 6.63 -9.59 -6.71
C LEU A 19 7.39 -10.00 -5.45
N GLY A 20 8.65 -10.43 -5.61
CA GLY A 20 9.47 -10.85 -4.48
C GLY A 20 10.05 -9.66 -3.70
N SER A 21 10.56 -8.67 -4.42
CA SER A 21 11.30 -7.53 -3.87
C SER A 21 10.68 -6.17 -4.23
N TYR A 22 11.09 -5.11 -3.53
CA TYR A 22 10.65 -3.75 -3.86
C TYR A 22 11.28 -3.25 -5.16
N GLU A 23 12.51 -3.68 -5.44
CA GLU A 23 13.25 -3.39 -6.66
C GLU A 23 12.48 -3.87 -7.89
N GLU A 24 11.92 -5.08 -7.85
CA GLU A 24 11.05 -5.61 -8.90
C GLU A 24 9.81 -4.73 -9.13
N ALA A 25 9.23 -4.16 -8.07
CA ALA A 25 8.09 -3.25 -8.20
C ALA A 25 8.48 -1.96 -8.94
N TRP A 26 9.69 -1.46 -8.71
CA TRP A 26 10.22 -0.30 -9.42
C TRP A 26 10.53 -0.62 -10.89
N ASP A 27 11.12 -1.78 -11.17
CA ASP A 27 11.34 -2.26 -12.53
C ASP A 27 10.02 -2.36 -13.30
N ARG A 28 9.00 -2.91 -12.66
CA ARG A 28 7.67 -3.02 -13.25
C ARG A 28 7.02 -1.66 -13.49
N LEU A 29 7.13 -0.71 -12.56
CA LEU A 29 6.64 0.66 -12.76
C LEU A 29 7.32 1.33 -13.95
N ARG A 30 8.65 1.22 -14.07
CA ARG A 30 9.40 1.74 -15.23
C ARG A 30 8.99 1.06 -16.53
N ALA A 31 8.73 -0.24 -16.52
CA ALA A 31 8.28 -0.97 -17.71
C ALA A 31 6.89 -0.49 -18.19
N VAL A 32 5.99 -0.13 -17.26
CA VAL A 32 4.64 0.33 -17.59
C VAL A 32 4.61 1.80 -18.02
N TYR A 33 5.33 2.67 -17.32
CA TYR A 33 5.26 4.13 -17.52
C TYR A 33 6.40 4.71 -18.36
N GLY A 34 7.51 3.99 -18.52
CA GLY A 34 8.73 4.44 -19.20
C GLY A 34 9.86 4.80 -18.22
N GLU A 35 11.11 4.66 -18.65
CA GLU A 35 12.29 4.84 -17.78
C GLU A 35 12.42 6.28 -17.24
N ALA A 36 11.98 7.27 -18.02
CA ALA A 36 11.98 8.68 -17.65
C ALA A 36 10.62 9.20 -17.15
N THR A 37 9.64 8.32 -16.92
CA THR A 37 8.28 8.70 -16.56
C THR A 37 7.79 7.83 -15.40
N LEU A 38 7.59 8.46 -14.25
CA LEU A 38 6.94 7.84 -13.11
C LEU A 38 5.49 8.34 -13.00
N PRO A 39 4.58 7.54 -12.42
CA PRO A 39 3.26 8.04 -12.06
C PRO A 39 3.41 9.21 -11.07
N ARG A 40 2.42 10.12 -11.09
CA ARG A 40 2.43 11.32 -10.23
C ARG A 40 2.52 11.01 -8.73
N THR A 41 2.14 9.80 -8.32
CA THR A 41 2.18 9.36 -6.93
C THR A 41 2.35 7.85 -6.88
N VAL A 42 3.21 7.38 -5.97
CA VAL A 42 3.36 5.96 -5.61
C VAL A 42 3.17 5.87 -4.09
N ASN A 43 2.18 5.11 -3.65
CA ASN A 43 1.91 4.90 -2.23
C ASN A 43 2.33 3.49 -1.83
N MET A 44 3.26 3.39 -0.88
CA MET A 44 3.64 2.12 -0.27
C MET A 44 2.77 1.88 0.97
N ILE A 45 1.96 0.82 0.94
CA ILE A 45 1.04 0.47 2.02
C ILE A 45 1.42 -0.92 2.51
N SER A 46 2.11 -0.97 3.66
CA SER A 46 2.60 -2.22 4.26
C SER A 46 1.54 -2.98 5.06
N GLY A 47 0.37 -2.39 5.30
CA GLY A 47 -0.68 -3.02 6.07
C GLY A 47 -1.71 -2.03 6.64
N PRO A 48 -2.66 -2.53 7.46
CA PRO A 48 -3.55 -1.65 8.22
C PRO A 48 -2.74 -0.76 9.18
N SER A 49 -3.19 0.47 9.37
CA SER A 49 -2.52 1.45 10.23
C SER A 49 -2.54 1.02 11.68
N ARG A 50 -1.34 0.82 12.22
CA ARG A 50 -1.09 0.51 13.63
C ARG A 50 0.06 1.40 14.11
N THR A 51 -0.23 2.37 14.96
CA THR A 51 0.81 3.09 15.69
C THR A 51 1.01 2.36 17.00
N ALA A 52 2.18 1.74 17.18
CA ALA A 52 2.51 0.95 18.37
C ALA A 52 3.39 1.70 19.38
N ASP A 53 3.66 2.99 19.15
CA ASP A 53 4.72 3.70 19.87
C ASP A 53 4.37 5.16 20.20
N ILE A 54 3.18 5.38 20.76
CA ILE A 54 2.91 6.57 21.56
C ILE A 54 2.33 6.03 22.88
N GLU A 55 3.14 6.09 23.94
CA GLU A 55 2.68 5.81 25.32
C GLU A 55 2.14 4.38 25.57
N GLN A 56 2.66 3.37 24.86
CA GLN A 56 2.27 1.95 25.02
C GLN A 56 0.78 1.63 24.79
N THR A 57 0.01 2.57 24.25
CA THR A 57 -1.39 2.32 23.89
C THR A 57 -1.49 2.00 22.40
N LEU A 58 -2.07 0.84 22.09
CA LEU A 58 -2.33 0.44 20.71
C LEU A 58 -3.43 1.32 20.11
N VAL A 59 -3.03 2.37 19.39
CA VAL A 59 -3.97 3.17 18.60
C VAL A 59 -4.06 2.59 17.19
N ARG A 60 -5.24 2.04 16.85
CA ARG A 60 -5.54 1.57 15.51
C ARG A 60 -6.11 2.71 14.65
N GLY A 61 -5.54 2.92 13.46
CA GLY A 61 -6.11 3.83 12.45
C GLY A 61 -5.76 5.31 12.58
N ALA A 62 -4.54 5.65 13.02
CA ALA A 62 -4.13 7.05 13.16
C ALA A 62 -3.99 7.77 11.80
N HIS A 63 -3.35 7.13 10.81
CA HIS A 63 -3.01 7.79 9.54
C HIS A 63 -3.26 6.95 8.28
N GLY A 64 -3.53 5.65 8.42
CA GLY A 64 -3.83 4.76 7.30
C GLY A 64 -5.11 3.94 7.53
N PRO A 65 -5.41 2.97 6.66
CA PRO A 65 -6.66 2.25 6.72
C PRO A 65 -6.77 1.44 8.01
N ARG A 66 -7.95 1.47 8.64
CA ARG A 66 -8.23 0.63 9.81
C ARG A 66 -8.39 -0.83 9.41
N ARG A 67 -8.88 -1.07 8.18
CA ARG A 67 -9.04 -2.40 7.57
C ARG A 67 -8.43 -2.40 6.18
N LEU A 68 -7.59 -3.39 5.90
CA LEU A 68 -7.03 -3.65 4.58
C LEU A 68 -7.48 -5.05 4.14
N HIS A 69 -8.12 -5.13 2.98
CA HIS A 69 -8.51 -6.38 2.34
C HIS A 69 -7.80 -6.49 1.01
N VAL A 70 -7.01 -7.56 0.82
CA VAL A 70 -6.33 -7.86 -0.45
C VAL A 70 -7.01 -9.08 -1.06
N LEU A 71 -7.54 -8.91 -2.26
CA LEU A 71 -8.18 -9.96 -3.05
C LEU A 71 -7.22 -10.34 -4.19
N ILE A 72 -6.78 -11.59 -4.20
CA ILE A 72 -5.87 -12.11 -5.23
C ILE A 72 -6.71 -12.80 -6.31
N LEU A 73 -6.56 -12.36 -7.55
CA LEU A 73 -7.12 -13.00 -8.73
C LEU A 73 -6.11 -14.03 -9.27
N GLY A 74 -6.56 -15.26 -9.46
CA GLY A 74 -5.76 -16.37 -10.00
C GLY A 74 -5.60 -16.31 -11.51
#